data_AF-A0A3C1YT75-F1
#
_entry.id   AF-A0A3C1YT75-F1
#
_cell.length_a   1.000
_cell.length_b   1.000
_cell.length_c   1.000
_cell.angle_alpha   90.00
_cell.angle_beta   90.00
_cell.angle_gamma   90.00
#
_symmetry.space_group_name_H-M   'P 1'
#
loop_
_entity.id
_entity.type
_entity.pdbx_description
1 polymer ?
#
loop_
_entity_poly.entity_id
_entity_poly.type
_entity_poly.pdbx_seq_one_letter_code
_entity_poly.pdbx_strand_id
1 'polypeptide(L)'
;MRCPFIREAQVKFCRASVYKKMIVRLAEQPENERCSSPEYVNCPAAKQHLEEHPSIDHCPFLNESLVQYCSAAAVTKYIPYSESAISQCGTDSHKYCELFLGLSQSAEPITESETRDFCINGIHQYVDDVKIPGNLFFSPNHMWMDVGNDGICHIGVDAFMTKVLGSVDHITFITTKGFHRPTVSFSVKGVDIQFVFPLQLNIIRANTYLRTNPEKIFTDPYTIGWLFEATAEKTKQRNNKFDGLISGADSYTWMKQEMKRMTSLAHKISAQPDMRGAVLMADGGNFQSGIAQQLLREELLKLHNDFFSPLAGWNKPE
;
A
#
# COMPACT_ATOMS: atom_id res chain seq x y z
N MET A 1 1.08 13.80 -7.81
CA MET A 1 -0.31 14.24 -8.06
C MET A 1 -1.10 14.13 -6.75
N ARG A 2 -2.03 15.05 -6.49
CA ARG A 2 -2.87 15.01 -5.26
C ARG A 2 -4.11 14.14 -5.49
N CYS A 3 -4.65 13.57 -4.40
CA CYS A 3 -5.90 12.82 -4.43
C CYS A 3 -7.06 13.68 -4.94
N PRO A 4 -7.90 13.21 -5.89
CA PRO A 4 -9.02 13.99 -6.40
C PRO A 4 -10.15 14.22 -5.38
N PHE A 5 -10.13 13.52 -4.24
CA PHE A 5 -11.08 13.69 -3.13
C PHE A 5 -10.57 14.59 -2.02
N ILE A 6 -9.34 15.13 -2.12
CA ILE A 6 -8.87 16.12 -1.15
C ILE A 6 -9.60 17.44 -1.37
N ARG A 7 -10.11 18.02 -0.29
CA ARG A 7 -10.80 19.31 -0.27
C ARG A 7 -10.17 20.19 0.79
N GLU A 8 -10.35 21.49 0.63
CA GLU A 8 -9.86 22.50 1.56
C GLU A 8 -11.06 23.25 2.15
N ALA A 9 -10.94 23.65 3.40
CA ALA A 9 -11.95 24.46 4.08
C ALA A 9 -11.25 25.43 5.04
N GLN A 10 -11.78 26.65 5.14
CA GLN A 10 -11.43 27.54 6.22
C GLN A 10 -12.23 27.11 7.45
N VAL A 11 -11.54 26.82 8.54
CA VAL A 11 -12.17 26.53 9.82
C VAL A 11 -11.81 27.58 10.86
N LYS A 12 -12.72 27.78 11.79
CA LYS A 12 -12.52 28.55 13.01
C LYS A 12 -12.58 27.64 14.23
N PHE A 13 -11.85 27.98 15.27
CA PHE A 13 -11.88 27.28 16.55
C PHE A 13 -11.50 28.22 17.69
N CYS A 14 -11.86 27.84 18.91
CA CYS A 14 -11.54 28.61 20.12
C CYS A 14 -10.22 28.09 20.73
N ARG A 15 -9.26 28.99 20.98
CA ARG A 15 -8.01 28.65 21.68
C ARG A 15 -8.15 28.54 23.20
N ALA A 16 -9.15 29.22 23.79
CA ALA A 16 -9.44 29.14 25.21
C ALA A 16 -10.25 27.88 25.60
N SER A 17 -10.84 27.20 24.62
CA SER A 17 -11.58 25.95 24.86
C SER A 17 -10.63 24.79 25.08
N VAL A 18 -10.91 23.97 26.10
CA VAL A 18 -10.19 22.70 26.37
C VAL A 18 -10.32 21.72 25.20
N TYR A 19 -11.42 21.79 24.45
CA TYR A 19 -11.65 20.98 23.26
C TYR A 19 -11.52 21.83 21.99
N LYS A 20 -10.59 21.45 21.11
CA LYS A 20 -10.42 22.09 19.80
C LYS A 20 -11.45 21.59 18.80
N LYS A 21 -12.65 22.15 18.85
CA LYS A 21 -13.70 21.90 17.84
C LYS A 21 -13.47 22.82 16.65
N MET A 22 -13.08 22.25 15.51
CA MET A 22 -12.97 22.97 14.23
C MET A 22 -14.35 23.07 13.58
N ILE A 23 -14.75 24.29 13.25
CA ILE A 23 -16.05 24.61 12.65
C ILE A 23 -15.78 25.23 11.29
N VAL A 24 -16.37 24.67 10.22
CA VAL A 24 -16.24 25.25 8.87
C VAL A 24 -16.87 26.63 8.85
N ARG A 25 -16.16 27.58 8.25
CA ARG A 25 -16.70 28.91 8.00
C ARG A 25 -17.73 28.82 6.90
N LEU A 26 -18.99 29.08 7.24
CA LEU A 26 -20.06 29.26 6.27
C LEU A 26 -20.02 30.72 5.78
N ALA A 27 -20.25 30.94 4.48
CA ALA A 27 -20.25 32.28 3.90
C ALA A 27 -21.49 33.11 4.33
N GLU A 28 -22.47 32.46 4.94
CA GLU A 28 -23.73 33.07 5.35
C GLU A 28 -23.58 33.67 6.77
N GLN A 29 -23.33 34.99 6.80
CA GLN A 29 -23.47 35.91 7.94
C GLN A 29 -22.51 35.72 9.15
N PRO A 30 -21.28 36.25 9.07
CA PRO A 30 -20.34 36.26 10.19
C PRO A 30 -20.83 37.09 11.39
N GLU A 31 -21.73 38.06 11.18
CA GLU A 31 -22.27 38.93 12.24
C GLU A 31 -23.14 38.23 13.29
N ASN A 32 -23.72 37.06 13.00
CA ASN A 32 -24.57 36.32 13.95
C ASN A 32 -23.78 35.44 14.93
N GLU A 33 -22.45 35.46 14.85
CA GLU A 33 -21.59 34.59 15.62
C GLU A 33 -20.99 35.33 16.81
N ARG A 34 -21.27 34.85 18.03
CA ARG A 34 -20.78 35.45 19.27
C ARG A 34 -19.26 35.71 19.29
N CYS A 35 -18.46 34.85 18.68
CA CYS A 35 -17.00 35.02 18.66
C CYS A 35 -16.52 36.12 17.69
N SER A 36 -17.34 36.47 16.71
CA SER A 36 -17.03 37.45 15.66
C SER A 36 -17.60 38.85 15.98
N SER A 37 -18.30 38.99 17.11
CA SER A 37 -18.89 40.24 17.59
C SER A 37 -18.39 40.58 19.00
N PRO A 38 -18.59 41.82 19.47
CA PRO A 38 -18.26 42.22 20.86
C PRO A 38 -19.00 41.43 21.94
N GLU A 39 -20.06 40.68 21.59
CA GLU A 39 -20.80 39.82 22.53
C GLU A 39 -19.96 38.69 23.13
N TYR A 40 -18.76 38.44 22.58
CA TYR A 40 -17.83 37.44 23.10
C TYR A 40 -17.48 37.65 24.57
N VAL A 41 -17.57 38.87 25.10
CA VAL A 41 -17.35 39.18 26.53
C VAL A 41 -18.28 38.39 27.45
N ASN A 42 -19.43 37.92 26.95
CA ASN A 42 -20.37 37.09 27.69
C ASN A 42 -20.05 35.58 27.60
N CYS A 43 -19.05 35.18 26.83
CA CYS A 43 -18.64 33.78 26.68
C CYS A 43 -17.86 33.30 27.93
N PRO A 44 -18.27 32.22 28.61
CA PRO A 44 -17.55 31.70 29.78
C PRO A 44 -16.08 31.37 29.50
N ALA A 45 -15.79 30.81 28.32
CA ALA A 45 -14.42 30.46 27.93
C ALA A 45 -13.52 31.69 27.73
N ALA A 46 -14.07 32.79 27.21
CA ALA A 46 -13.31 34.03 27.03
C ALA A 46 -13.13 34.79 28.36
N LYS A 47 -14.14 34.77 29.24
CA LYS A 47 -14.09 35.45 30.56
C LYS A 47 -12.95 34.96 31.44
N GLN A 48 -12.59 33.68 31.37
CA GLN A 48 -11.49 33.11 32.15
C GLN A 48 -10.13 33.73 31.83
N HIS A 49 -9.97 34.36 30.67
CA HIS A 49 -8.70 34.87 30.15
C HIS A 49 -8.79 36.32 29.64
N LEU A 50 -9.87 37.03 29.95
CA LEU A 50 -10.19 38.33 29.34
C LEU A 50 -9.18 39.43 29.70
N GLU A 51 -8.61 39.37 30.90
CA GLU A 51 -7.65 40.36 31.41
C GLU A 51 -6.29 40.29 30.67
N GLU A 52 -5.99 39.15 30.04
CA GLU A 52 -4.69 38.90 29.38
C GLU A 52 -4.67 39.35 27.91
N HIS A 53 -5.84 39.45 27.26
CA HIS A 53 -5.95 39.70 25.82
C HIS A 53 -7.15 40.59 25.46
N PRO A 54 -7.06 41.92 25.58
CA PRO A 54 -8.17 42.81 25.23
C PRO A 54 -8.36 42.92 23.71
N SER A 55 -9.60 42.81 23.23
CA SER A 55 -9.99 43.07 21.83
C SER A 55 -11.36 43.77 21.77
N ILE A 56 -11.52 44.73 20.87
CA ILE A 56 -12.73 45.57 20.80
C ILE A 56 -13.77 44.96 19.84
N ASP A 57 -13.32 44.39 18.72
CA ASP A 57 -14.22 44.07 17.60
C ASP A 57 -14.62 42.58 17.54
N HIS A 58 -13.79 41.68 18.08
CA HIS A 58 -14.00 40.23 18.04
C HIS A 58 -13.26 39.52 19.17
N CYS A 59 -13.60 38.25 19.40
CA CYS A 59 -12.97 37.43 20.44
C CYS A 59 -11.46 37.23 20.15
N PRO A 60 -10.55 37.57 21.09
CA PRO A 60 -9.10 37.40 20.91
C PRO A 60 -8.67 35.92 20.84
N PHE A 61 -9.51 35.01 21.32
CA PHE A 61 -9.29 33.56 21.30
C PHE A 61 -9.89 32.88 20.07
N LEU A 62 -10.56 33.64 19.19
CA LEU A 62 -11.03 33.14 17.91
C LEU A 62 -9.82 33.00 16.98
N ASN A 63 -9.54 31.76 16.57
CA ASN A 63 -8.52 31.49 15.59
C ASN A 63 -9.13 30.88 14.34
N GLU A 64 -8.55 31.23 13.21
CA GLU A 64 -8.82 30.59 11.94
C GLU A 64 -7.62 29.76 11.48
N SER A 65 -7.90 28.71 10.70
CA SER A 65 -6.89 27.90 10.05
C SER A 65 -7.46 27.34 8.76
N LEU A 66 -6.61 27.29 7.72
CA LEU A 66 -6.89 26.48 6.55
C LEU A 66 -6.67 25.01 6.92
N VAL A 67 -7.63 24.16 6.59
CA VAL A 67 -7.56 22.71 6.79
C VAL A 67 -7.86 21.98 5.50
N GLN A 68 -7.36 20.76 5.41
CA GLN A 68 -7.71 19.81 4.38
C GLN A 68 -8.53 18.66 4.97
N TYR A 69 -9.38 18.07 4.15
CA TYR A 69 -10.16 16.91 4.52
C TYR A 69 -10.43 16.03 3.29
N CYS A 70 -10.77 14.77 3.55
CA CYS A 70 -11.17 13.82 2.51
C CYS A 70 -12.69 13.89 2.33
N SER A 71 -13.17 14.29 1.14
CA SER A 71 -14.61 14.30 0.84
C SER A 71 -15.21 12.90 0.64
N ALA A 72 -14.36 11.89 0.46
CA ALA A 72 -14.75 10.50 0.34
C ALA A 72 -14.95 9.80 1.69
N ALA A 73 -14.40 10.37 2.77
CA ALA A 73 -14.50 9.76 4.09
C ALA A 73 -15.90 9.98 4.68
N ALA A 74 -16.51 8.92 5.22
CA ALA A 74 -17.82 9.01 5.88
C ALA A 74 -17.84 9.96 7.09
N VAL A 75 -16.68 10.12 7.75
CA VAL A 75 -16.49 11.07 8.84
C VAL A 75 -15.41 12.06 8.44
N THR A 76 -15.79 13.34 8.34
CA THR A 76 -14.86 14.42 8.02
C THR A 76 -13.87 14.64 9.16
N LYS A 77 -12.60 14.37 8.88
CA LYS A 77 -11.48 14.73 9.75
C LYS A 77 -10.72 15.88 9.11
N TYR A 78 -10.64 17.01 9.80
CA TYR A 78 -9.87 18.17 9.36
C TYR A 78 -8.41 18.03 9.79
N ILE A 79 -7.51 18.17 8.82
CA ILE A 79 -6.07 18.14 8.99
C ILE A 79 -5.54 19.55 8.70
N PRO A 80 -4.81 20.21 9.62
CA PRO A 80 -4.21 21.51 9.35
C PRO A 80 -3.39 21.50 8.05
N TYR A 81 -3.50 22.57 7.24
CA TYR A 81 -2.78 22.64 5.96
C TYR A 81 -1.26 22.50 6.13
N SER A 82 -0.70 23.03 7.21
CA SER A 82 0.71 22.89 7.56
C SER A 82 1.17 21.42 7.74
N GLU A 83 0.24 20.52 8.05
CA GLU A 83 0.50 19.08 8.26
C GLU A 83 0.10 18.24 7.03
N SER A 84 -0.40 18.86 5.96
CA SER A 84 -0.88 18.18 4.74
C SER A 84 0.16 17.31 4.05
N ALA A 85 1.45 17.70 4.13
CA ALA A 85 2.56 16.94 3.56
C ALA A 85 2.74 15.55 4.19
N ILE A 86 2.15 15.32 5.37
CA ILE A 86 2.15 14.03 6.07
C ILE A 86 0.97 13.16 5.62
N SER A 87 -0.05 13.76 4.96
CA SER A 87 -1.22 13.02 4.52
C SER A 87 -0.95 12.29 3.21
N GLN A 88 -1.36 11.01 3.14
CA GLN A 88 -1.31 10.21 1.91
C GLN A 88 -2.03 10.90 0.73
N CYS A 89 -3.07 11.70 1.02
CA CYS A 89 -3.87 12.39 0.02
C CYS A 89 -3.11 13.54 -0.68
N GLY A 90 -2.05 14.07 -0.06
CA GLY A 90 -1.20 15.10 -0.64
C GLY A 90 -0.17 14.56 -1.65
N THR A 91 0.04 13.24 -1.66
CA THR A 91 1.11 12.51 -2.37
C THR A 91 0.54 11.52 -3.39
N ASP A 92 1.40 10.93 -4.22
CA ASP A 92 0.98 9.84 -5.13
C ASP A 92 0.54 8.58 -4.37
N SER A 93 0.89 8.47 -3.07
CA SER A 93 0.44 7.39 -2.18
C SER A 93 -1.09 7.26 -2.06
N HIS A 94 -1.87 8.26 -2.47
CA HIS A 94 -3.34 8.15 -2.46
C HIS A 94 -3.88 7.01 -3.35
N LYS A 95 -3.10 6.57 -4.35
CA LYS A 95 -3.45 5.39 -5.19
C LYS A 95 -3.56 4.10 -4.39
N TYR A 96 -2.97 4.06 -3.19
CA TYR A 96 -3.00 2.94 -2.25
C TYR A 96 -4.03 3.13 -1.13
N CYS A 97 -4.83 4.19 -1.17
CA CYS A 97 -5.87 4.46 -0.18
C CYS A 97 -7.17 3.70 -0.52
N GLU A 98 -7.68 2.94 0.44
CA GLU A 98 -8.90 2.14 0.29
C GLU A 98 -10.13 2.99 -0.12
N LEU A 99 -10.30 4.18 0.48
CA LEU A 99 -11.42 5.08 0.12
C LEU A 99 -11.33 5.58 -1.33
N PHE A 100 -10.12 5.88 -1.79
CA PHE A 100 -9.89 6.31 -3.17
C PHE A 100 -10.18 5.15 -4.12
N LEU A 101 -9.65 3.96 -3.83
CA LEU A 101 -9.84 2.77 -4.64
C LEU A 101 -11.31 2.38 -4.74
N GLY A 102 -12.02 2.28 -3.61
CA GLY A 102 -13.44 1.93 -3.58
C GLY A 102 -14.31 2.87 -4.40
N LEU A 103 -14.05 4.18 -4.36
CA LEU A 103 -14.81 5.15 -5.16
C LEU A 103 -14.40 5.18 -6.63
N SER A 104 -13.13 4.94 -6.93
CA SER A 104 -12.63 4.87 -8.31
C SER A 104 -13.14 3.63 -9.05
N GLN A 105 -13.37 2.52 -8.33
CA GLN A 105 -13.89 1.26 -8.86
C GLN A 105 -15.41 1.27 -9.06
N SER A 106 -16.16 2.11 -8.34
CA SER A 106 -17.63 2.22 -8.49
C SER A 106 -18.10 3.01 -9.73
N ALA A 107 -17.19 3.37 -10.64
CA ALA A 107 -17.53 3.90 -11.96
C ALA A 107 -17.63 2.76 -13.00
N GLU A 108 -18.83 2.17 -13.07
CA GLU A 108 -19.36 1.16 -14.01
C GLU A 108 -19.29 -0.33 -13.62
N PRO A 109 -20.39 -1.10 -13.82
CA PRO A 109 -20.43 -2.54 -13.60
C PRO A 109 -19.64 -3.29 -14.67
N ILE A 110 -18.97 -4.34 -14.22
CA ILE A 110 -18.15 -5.27 -15.00
C ILE A 110 -19.04 -5.98 -16.04
N THR A 111 -18.89 -5.61 -17.31
CA THR A 111 -18.97 -6.57 -18.41
C THR A 111 -17.61 -7.24 -18.53
N GLU A 112 -17.64 -8.54 -18.80
CA GLU A 112 -16.56 -9.54 -18.71
C GLU A 112 -15.34 -9.33 -19.63
N SER A 113 -14.96 -8.11 -20.04
CA SER A 113 -13.84 -7.97 -21.00
C SER A 113 -12.84 -6.83 -20.80
N GLU A 114 -12.92 -5.97 -19.78
CA GLU A 114 -11.96 -4.85 -19.68
C GLU A 114 -11.56 -4.54 -18.24
N THR A 115 -10.54 -5.25 -17.73
CA THR A 115 -9.83 -4.87 -16.50
C THR A 115 -9.10 -3.55 -16.75
N ARG A 116 -9.66 -2.45 -16.21
CA ARG A 116 -9.10 -1.09 -16.29
C ARG A 116 -7.79 -1.01 -15.53
N ASP A 117 -6.71 -0.82 -16.27
CA ASP A 117 -5.37 -1.14 -15.85
C ASP A 117 -4.40 -0.01 -16.21
N PHE A 118 -3.49 0.36 -15.30
CA PHE A 118 -2.57 1.50 -15.39
C PHE A 118 -1.19 1.05 -15.89
N CYS A 119 -0.82 1.45 -17.11
CA CYS A 119 0.13 0.65 -17.89
C CYS A 119 1.32 1.43 -18.46
N ILE A 120 2.35 0.70 -18.91
CA ILE A 120 3.25 1.18 -19.97
C ILE A 120 2.50 1.01 -21.31
N ASN A 121 2.30 2.10 -22.03
CA ASN A 121 1.47 2.18 -23.26
C ASN A 121 -0.01 1.79 -23.13
N GLY A 122 -0.58 1.73 -21.92
CA GLY A 122 -2.01 1.41 -21.76
C GLY A 122 -2.38 -0.09 -21.69
N ILE A 123 -1.43 -1.04 -21.67
CA ILE A 123 -1.73 -2.48 -21.53
C ILE A 123 -1.00 -3.15 -20.35
N HIS A 124 -1.73 -3.73 -19.40
CA HIS A 124 -1.19 -4.71 -18.46
C HIS A 124 -1.01 -6.04 -19.17
N GLN A 125 0.09 -6.70 -18.89
CA GLN A 125 0.37 -8.00 -19.47
C GLN A 125 -0.07 -9.09 -18.50
N TYR A 126 -0.50 -10.21 -19.06
CA TYR A 126 -0.89 -11.38 -18.29
C TYR A 126 -0.04 -12.57 -18.74
N VAL A 127 0.51 -13.30 -17.78
CA VAL A 127 1.08 -14.63 -18.02
C VAL A 127 0.14 -15.61 -17.35
N ASP A 128 -0.58 -16.38 -18.16
CA ASP A 128 -1.74 -17.15 -17.74
C ASP A 128 -2.78 -16.23 -17.03
N ASP A 129 -2.98 -16.39 -15.73
CA ASP A 129 -3.86 -15.64 -14.84
C ASP A 129 -3.11 -14.64 -13.94
N VAL A 130 -1.78 -14.53 -14.08
CA VAL A 130 -0.95 -13.62 -13.29
C VAL A 130 -0.81 -12.28 -14.00
N LYS A 131 -1.34 -11.24 -13.37
CA LYS A 131 -1.27 -9.84 -13.82
C LYS A 131 0.14 -9.26 -13.61
N ILE A 132 0.66 -8.56 -14.61
CA ILE A 132 1.97 -7.90 -14.57
C ILE A 132 1.80 -6.42 -14.90
N PRO A 133 1.74 -5.54 -13.88
CA PRO A 133 1.74 -4.10 -14.09
C PRO A 133 3.02 -3.63 -14.78
N GLY A 134 2.88 -2.82 -15.82
CA GLY A 134 4.02 -2.37 -16.62
C GLY A 134 4.92 -1.37 -15.88
N ASN A 135 4.37 -0.58 -14.96
CA ASN A 135 5.04 0.53 -14.30
C ASN A 135 5.80 0.14 -13.02
N LEU A 136 5.87 -1.15 -12.68
CA LEU A 136 6.52 -1.64 -11.47
C LEU A 136 7.92 -2.18 -11.74
N PHE A 137 8.75 -2.13 -10.70
CA PHE A 137 9.98 -2.89 -10.61
C PHE A 137 9.73 -4.18 -9.84
N PHE A 138 10.22 -5.30 -10.35
CA PHE A 138 10.15 -6.60 -9.69
C PHE A 138 11.53 -7.04 -9.24
N SER A 139 11.60 -7.70 -8.09
CA SER A 139 12.79 -8.46 -7.69
C SER A 139 12.61 -9.94 -8.03
N PRO A 140 13.70 -10.68 -8.28
CA PRO A 140 13.60 -12.10 -8.62
C PRO A 140 12.96 -12.98 -7.52
N ASN A 141 12.88 -12.48 -6.27
CA ASN A 141 12.15 -13.14 -5.18
C ASN A 141 10.68 -12.70 -5.06
N HIS A 142 10.06 -12.28 -6.18
CA HIS A 142 8.63 -11.98 -6.28
C HIS A 142 8.13 -10.83 -5.38
N MET A 143 9.02 -9.89 -5.05
CA MET A 143 8.62 -8.60 -4.49
C MET A 143 8.53 -7.56 -5.59
N TRP A 144 7.69 -6.56 -5.40
CA TRP A 144 7.58 -5.43 -6.32
C TRP A 144 7.85 -4.11 -5.61
N MET A 145 8.24 -3.10 -6.38
CA MET A 145 8.42 -1.73 -5.94
C MET A 145 7.79 -0.78 -6.96
N ASP A 146 6.87 0.06 -6.49
CA ASP A 146 6.34 1.21 -7.23
C ASP A 146 7.04 2.48 -6.76
N VAL A 147 7.50 3.32 -7.67
CA VAL A 147 8.20 4.56 -7.34
C VAL A 147 7.33 5.74 -7.72
N GLY A 148 6.79 6.43 -6.71
CA GLY A 148 6.00 7.64 -6.88
C GLY A 148 6.85 8.82 -7.35
N ASN A 149 6.19 9.82 -7.97
CA ASN A 149 6.85 11.03 -8.44
C ASN A 149 7.39 11.92 -7.30
N ASP A 150 6.92 11.70 -6.08
CA ASP A 150 7.33 12.37 -4.85
C ASP A 150 8.54 11.70 -4.16
N GLY A 151 9.06 10.62 -4.75
CA GLY A 151 10.18 9.85 -4.20
C GLY A 151 9.79 8.87 -3.10
N ILE A 152 8.49 8.76 -2.78
CA ILE A 152 7.96 7.69 -1.94
C ILE A 152 7.81 6.44 -2.81
N CYS A 153 8.31 5.31 -2.35
CA CYS A 153 8.08 4.02 -2.98
C CYS A 153 7.23 3.11 -2.10
N HIS A 154 6.38 2.33 -2.76
CA HIS A 154 5.62 1.26 -2.13
C HIS A 154 6.25 -0.07 -2.53
N ILE A 155 6.38 -0.98 -1.57
CA ILE A 155 6.94 -2.31 -1.76
C ILE A 155 5.89 -3.33 -1.37
N GLY A 156 5.73 -4.37 -2.18
CA GLY A 156 4.82 -5.46 -1.90
C GLY A 156 5.32 -6.77 -2.48
N VAL A 157 4.40 -7.71 -2.61
CA VAL A 157 4.59 -9.06 -3.15
C VAL A 157 3.66 -9.23 -4.34
N ASP A 158 4.13 -9.91 -5.38
CA ASP A 158 3.43 -9.94 -6.67
C ASP A 158 2.30 -10.98 -6.73
N ALA A 159 1.51 -10.94 -7.81
CA ALA A 159 0.40 -11.86 -8.03
C ALA A 159 0.85 -13.31 -8.26
N PHE A 160 2.12 -13.55 -8.63
CA PHE A 160 2.65 -14.91 -8.71
C PHE A 160 2.79 -15.51 -7.32
N MET A 161 3.36 -14.77 -6.37
CA MET A 161 3.44 -15.20 -4.99
C MET A 161 2.06 -15.54 -4.44
N THR A 162 1.08 -14.65 -4.62
CA THR A 162 -0.27 -14.87 -4.08
C THR A 162 -0.94 -16.10 -4.70
N LYS A 163 -0.73 -16.34 -5.99
CA LYS A 163 -1.17 -17.57 -6.67
C LYS A 163 -0.48 -18.81 -6.11
N VAL A 164 0.83 -18.77 -5.86
CA VAL A 164 1.58 -19.93 -5.35
C VAL A 164 1.19 -20.25 -3.91
N LEU A 165 1.14 -19.25 -3.03
CA LEU A 165 0.82 -19.45 -1.61
C LEU A 165 -0.66 -19.74 -1.39
N GLY A 166 -1.56 -19.05 -2.10
CA GLY A 166 -3.02 -19.16 -1.98
C GLY A 166 -3.61 -18.52 -0.71
N SER A 167 -2.99 -18.75 0.44
CA SER A 167 -3.35 -18.15 1.73
C SER A 167 -2.19 -18.21 2.71
N VAL A 168 -2.28 -17.43 3.80
CA VAL A 168 -1.31 -17.40 4.89
C VAL A 168 -2.04 -17.39 6.23
N ASP A 169 -1.41 -17.97 7.25
CA ASP A 169 -1.94 -18.01 8.61
C ASP A 169 -1.77 -16.66 9.32
N HIS A 170 -0.58 -16.06 9.17
CA HIS A 170 -0.24 -14.77 9.75
C HIS A 170 0.91 -14.09 9.01
N ILE A 171 1.02 -12.78 9.21
CA ILE A 171 2.03 -11.93 8.58
C ILE A 171 2.85 -11.24 9.67
N THR A 172 4.16 -11.42 9.63
CA THR A 172 5.10 -10.84 10.59
C THR A 172 6.03 -9.85 9.88
N PHE A 173 5.87 -8.56 10.17
CA PHE A 173 6.81 -7.52 9.73
C PHE A 173 8.06 -7.54 10.60
N ILE A 174 9.21 -7.86 10.00
CA ILE A 174 10.50 -7.92 10.70
C ILE A 174 11.13 -6.54 10.79
N THR A 175 11.11 -5.78 9.69
CA THR A 175 11.51 -4.37 9.67
C THR A 175 10.26 -3.50 9.60
N THR A 176 10.25 -2.37 10.30
CA THR A 176 9.05 -1.51 10.37
C THR A 176 9.33 -0.03 10.11
N LYS A 177 10.55 0.43 10.38
CA LYS A 177 11.02 1.79 10.15
C LYS A 177 12.54 1.84 10.04
N GLY A 178 13.10 2.86 9.39
CA GLY A 178 14.53 3.12 9.32
C GLY A 178 15.21 2.50 8.09
N PHE A 179 16.54 2.64 8.01
CA PHE A 179 17.31 2.24 6.84
C PHE A 179 17.67 0.74 6.87
N HIS A 180 16.85 -0.07 6.20
CA HIS A 180 16.97 -1.53 6.19
C HIS A 180 16.57 -2.09 4.83
N ARG A 181 16.80 -3.39 4.63
CA ARG A 181 16.10 -4.15 3.59
C ARG A 181 14.67 -4.44 4.08
N PRO A 182 13.61 -3.97 3.39
CA PRO A 182 12.24 -4.35 3.72
C PRO A 182 12.11 -5.86 3.87
N THR A 183 11.66 -6.32 5.03
CA THR A 183 11.67 -7.74 5.39
C THR A 183 10.35 -8.11 6.08
N VAL A 184 9.66 -9.09 5.49
CA VAL A 184 8.40 -9.65 6.00
C VAL A 184 8.50 -11.17 6.04
N SER A 185 7.73 -11.80 6.91
CA SER A 185 7.56 -13.25 6.93
C SER A 185 6.07 -13.59 6.84
N PHE A 186 5.75 -14.57 6.00
CA PHE A 186 4.43 -15.15 5.85
C PHE A 186 4.45 -16.57 6.40
N SER A 187 3.61 -16.87 7.38
CA SER A 187 3.44 -18.25 7.85
C SER A 187 2.45 -18.98 6.96
N VAL A 188 2.88 -20.12 6.42
CA VAL A 188 2.04 -21.05 5.67
C VAL A 188 2.17 -22.42 6.31
N LYS A 189 1.09 -22.93 6.91
CA LYS A 189 1.05 -24.23 7.58
C LYS A 189 2.14 -24.38 8.65
N GLY A 190 2.37 -23.31 9.40
CA GLY A 190 3.42 -23.25 10.44
C GLY A 190 4.86 -23.27 9.92
N VAL A 191 5.05 -22.92 8.64
CA VAL A 191 6.36 -22.67 8.03
C VAL A 191 6.46 -21.19 7.68
N ASP A 192 7.46 -20.52 8.25
CA ASP A 192 7.72 -19.11 7.99
C ASP A 192 8.49 -18.93 6.68
N ILE A 193 7.84 -18.33 5.68
CA ILE A 193 8.42 -17.98 4.39
C ILE A 193 8.84 -16.52 4.44
N GLN A 194 10.15 -16.26 4.47
CA GLN A 194 10.68 -14.91 4.59
C GLN A 194 10.90 -14.26 3.23
N PHE A 195 10.49 -13.00 3.07
CA PHE A 195 10.76 -12.19 1.91
C PHE A 195 11.64 -11.00 2.32
N VAL A 196 12.76 -10.83 1.64
CA VAL A 196 13.71 -9.73 1.86
C VAL A 196 13.88 -8.99 0.55
N PHE A 197 13.51 -7.70 0.52
CA PHE A 197 13.71 -6.88 -0.65
C PHE A 197 15.23 -6.65 -0.86
N PRO A 198 15.76 -6.79 -2.08
CA PRO A 198 17.22 -6.81 -2.29
C PRO A 198 17.91 -5.48 -1.96
N LEU A 199 17.21 -4.36 -2.12
CA LEU A 199 17.75 -3.02 -1.87
C LEU A 199 17.49 -2.56 -0.44
N GLN A 200 18.48 -1.88 0.15
CA GLN A 200 18.27 -1.12 1.38
C GLN A 200 17.52 0.17 1.05
N LEU A 201 16.47 0.44 1.83
CA LEU A 201 15.60 1.59 1.71
C LEU A 201 15.38 2.20 3.10
N ASN A 202 15.07 3.49 3.15
CA ASN A 202 14.60 4.11 4.39
C ASN A 202 13.10 3.86 4.53
N ILE A 203 12.72 2.85 5.33
CA ILE A 203 11.34 2.48 5.58
C ILE A 203 10.68 3.58 6.42
N ILE A 204 9.63 4.20 5.86
CA ILE A 204 8.80 5.18 6.55
C ILE A 204 7.84 4.44 7.50
N ARG A 205 7.17 3.41 6.98
CA ARG A 205 6.22 2.57 7.73
C ARG A 205 5.94 1.24 7.03
N ALA A 206 5.45 0.28 7.82
CA ALA A 206 4.89 -0.97 7.35
C ALA A 206 3.36 -0.96 7.41
N ASN A 207 2.69 -1.66 6.47
CA ASN A 207 1.24 -1.80 6.41
C ASN A 207 0.74 -2.83 7.44
N THR A 208 0.76 -2.45 8.72
CA THR A 208 0.39 -3.34 9.83
C THR A 208 -1.09 -3.78 9.81
N TYR A 209 -1.95 -3.13 9.03
CA TYR A 209 -3.34 -3.54 8.79
C TYR A 209 -3.45 -4.97 8.24
N LEU A 210 -2.45 -5.41 7.48
CA LEU A 210 -2.40 -6.75 6.89
C LEU A 210 -2.20 -7.86 7.93
N ARG A 211 -1.80 -7.53 9.17
CA ARG A 211 -1.71 -8.52 10.26
C ARG A 211 -3.07 -9.09 10.64
N THR A 212 -4.11 -8.25 10.56
CA THR A 212 -5.49 -8.63 10.88
C THR A 212 -6.31 -8.95 9.65
N ASN A 213 -5.86 -8.52 8.46
CA ASN A 213 -6.57 -8.67 7.19
C ASN A 213 -5.60 -9.21 6.10
N PRO A 214 -5.01 -10.41 6.28
CA PRO A 214 -4.02 -10.96 5.35
C PRO A 214 -4.60 -11.25 3.96
N GLU A 215 -5.90 -11.49 3.86
CA GLU A 215 -6.62 -11.78 2.61
C GLU A 215 -6.51 -10.66 1.58
N LYS A 216 -6.31 -9.41 2.02
CA LYS A 216 -6.19 -8.25 1.13
C LYS A 216 -4.97 -8.31 0.21
N ILE A 217 -3.90 -9.00 0.62
CA ILE A 217 -2.73 -9.22 -0.25
C ILE A 217 -3.12 -10.13 -1.42
N PHE A 218 -3.98 -11.12 -1.18
CA PHE A 218 -4.37 -12.10 -2.19
C PHE A 218 -5.41 -11.55 -3.17
N THR A 219 -6.28 -10.64 -2.73
CA THR A 219 -7.24 -9.98 -3.62
C THR A 219 -6.60 -8.88 -4.45
N ASP A 220 -5.72 -8.08 -3.84
CA ASP A 220 -5.25 -6.82 -4.39
C ASP A 220 -3.74 -6.61 -4.15
N PRO A 221 -2.87 -7.47 -4.71
CA PRO A 221 -1.43 -7.50 -4.40
C PRO A 221 -0.69 -6.21 -4.76
N TYR A 222 -1.18 -5.47 -5.76
CA TYR A 222 -0.56 -4.25 -6.29
C TYR A 222 -1.20 -2.96 -5.81
N THR A 223 -2.25 -3.04 -4.98
CA THR A 223 -2.92 -1.85 -4.43
C THR A 223 -2.93 -1.94 -2.91
N ILE A 224 -4.04 -2.25 -2.25
CA ILE A 224 -4.14 -2.31 -0.78
C ILE A 224 -3.20 -3.35 -0.14
N GLY A 225 -2.72 -4.34 -0.92
CA GLY A 225 -1.76 -5.35 -0.52
C GLY A 225 -0.30 -4.89 -0.40
N TRP A 226 0.01 -3.59 -0.52
CA TRP A 226 1.35 -3.07 -0.29
C TRP A 226 1.82 -3.37 1.15
N LEU A 227 3.10 -3.72 1.31
CA LEU A 227 3.69 -4.12 2.60
C LEU A 227 4.45 -2.98 3.28
N PHE A 228 5.23 -2.21 2.52
CA PHE A 228 6.08 -1.14 3.04
C PHE A 228 5.95 0.14 2.22
N GLU A 229 6.05 1.27 2.91
CA GLU A 229 6.25 2.58 2.32
C GLU A 229 7.64 3.06 2.74
N ALA A 230 8.46 3.45 1.76
CA ALA A 230 9.86 3.77 1.97
C ALA A 230 10.32 4.90 1.05
N THR A 231 11.55 5.37 1.25
CA THR A 231 12.26 6.25 0.31
C THR A 231 13.59 5.60 -0.09
N ALA A 232 13.93 5.68 -1.37
CA ALA A 232 15.24 5.29 -1.88
C ALA A 232 16.22 6.47 -1.86
N GLU A 233 17.52 6.20 -1.97
CA GLU A 233 18.53 7.25 -2.11
C GLU A 233 18.30 8.08 -3.38
N LYS A 234 18.41 9.41 -3.27
CA LYS A 234 18.11 10.38 -4.34
C LYS A 234 18.85 10.09 -5.65
N THR A 235 20.08 9.58 -5.58
CA THR A 235 20.92 9.26 -6.74
C THR A 235 20.35 8.11 -7.57
N LYS A 236 19.78 7.08 -6.93
CA LYS A 236 19.15 5.94 -7.61
C LYS A 236 17.79 6.31 -8.18
N GLN A 237 17.04 7.15 -7.47
CA GLN A 237 15.75 7.69 -7.93
C GLN A 237 15.88 8.51 -9.20
N ARG A 238 16.90 9.40 -9.28
CA ARG A 238 17.07 10.32 -10.43
C ARG A 238 17.29 9.60 -11.76
N ASN A 239 17.94 8.43 -11.74
CA ASN A 239 18.26 7.68 -12.95
C ASN A 239 17.22 6.60 -13.27
N ASN A 240 16.19 6.44 -12.43
CA ASN A 240 15.21 5.36 -12.48
C ASN A 240 15.86 3.98 -12.70
N LYS A 241 17.04 3.79 -12.11
CA LYS A 241 17.88 2.60 -12.31
C LYS A 241 18.09 1.96 -10.96
N PHE A 242 17.43 0.82 -10.79
CA PHE A 242 17.53 0.00 -9.59
C PHE A 242 18.22 -1.31 -9.99
N ASP A 243 19.52 -1.37 -9.73
CA ASP A 243 20.32 -2.55 -10.07
C ASP A 243 19.76 -3.81 -9.38
N GLY A 244 19.71 -4.91 -10.12
CA GLY A 244 19.13 -6.17 -9.64
C GLY A 244 17.60 -6.28 -9.77
N LEU A 245 16.89 -5.20 -10.12
CA LEU A 245 15.45 -5.26 -10.40
C LEU A 245 15.17 -5.47 -11.89
N ILE A 246 13.97 -6.00 -12.15
CA ILE A 246 13.40 -6.35 -13.45
C ILE A 246 12.26 -5.36 -13.72
N SER A 247 12.16 -4.83 -14.93
CA SER A 247 11.16 -3.81 -15.28
C SER A 247 10.82 -3.83 -16.77
N GLY A 248 9.68 -3.26 -17.15
CA GLY A 248 9.28 -3.16 -18.55
C GLY A 248 9.07 -4.53 -19.19
N ALA A 249 9.51 -4.70 -20.44
CA ALA A 249 9.32 -5.93 -21.22
C ALA A 249 10.01 -7.16 -20.60
N ASP A 250 11.09 -6.96 -19.85
CA ASP A 250 11.82 -8.05 -19.17
C ASP A 250 10.95 -8.73 -18.11
N SER A 251 10.05 -7.97 -17.46
CA SER A 251 9.16 -8.49 -16.40
C SER A 251 8.22 -9.57 -16.91
N TYR A 252 7.71 -9.41 -18.13
CA TYR A 252 6.85 -10.42 -18.76
C TYR A 252 7.62 -11.70 -19.10
N THR A 253 8.81 -11.55 -19.69
CA THR A 253 9.65 -12.69 -20.04
C THR A 253 10.07 -13.47 -18.80
N TRP A 254 10.49 -12.75 -17.75
CA TRP A 254 10.83 -13.33 -16.45
C TRP A 254 9.63 -14.05 -15.82
N MET A 255 8.46 -13.41 -15.75
CA MET A 255 7.27 -14.05 -15.17
C MET A 255 6.86 -15.32 -15.94
N LYS A 256 6.97 -15.30 -17.27
CA LYS A 256 6.75 -16.48 -18.11
C LYS A 256 7.72 -17.63 -17.80
N GLN A 257 8.97 -17.31 -17.49
CA GLN A 257 9.96 -18.30 -17.05
C GLN A 257 9.62 -18.82 -15.65
N GLU A 258 9.22 -17.95 -14.72
CA GLU A 258 8.85 -18.34 -13.36
C GLU A 258 7.60 -19.24 -13.32
N MET A 259 6.58 -18.95 -14.13
CA MET A 259 5.43 -19.83 -14.29
C MET A 259 5.83 -21.22 -14.78
N LYS A 260 6.72 -21.31 -15.79
CA LYS A 260 7.25 -22.60 -16.28
C LYS A 260 8.06 -23.33 -15.21
N ARG A 261 8.89 -22.61 -14.46
CA ARG A 261 9.73 -23.16 -13.39
C ARG A 261 8.86 -23.72 -12.27
N MET A 262 7.77 -23.03 -11.93
CA MET A 262 6.82 -23.47 -10.91
C MET A 262 6.03 -24.70 -11.37
N THR A 263 5.49 -24.69 -12.59
CA THR A 263 4.85 -25.87 -13.19
C THR A 263 5.81 -27.08 -13.21
N SER A 264 7.08 -26.85 -13.53
CA SER A 264 8.10 -27.92 -13.52
C SER A 264 8.38 -28.45 -12.12
N LEU A 265 8.40 -27.60 -11.09
CA LEU A 265 8.54 -28.04 -9.70
C LEU A 265 7.30 -28.81 -9.23
N ALA A 266 6.10 -28.36 -9.58
CA ALA A 266 4.85 -29.05 -9.28
C ALA A 266 4.84 -30.46 -9.89
N HIS A 267 5.19 -30.62 -11.17
CA HIS A 267 5.31 -31.93 -11.81
C HIS A 267 6.33 -32.84 -11.11
N LYS A 268 7.48 -32.29 -10.68
CA LYS A 268 8.49 -33.07 -9.94
C LYS A 268 8.00 -33.53 -8.58
N ILE A 269 7.16 -32.76 -7.91
CA ILE A 269 6.55 -33.13 -6.63
C ILE A 269 5.52 -34.23 -6.85
N SER A 270 4.62 -34.07 -7.83
CA SER A 270 3.58 -35.08 -8.15
C SER A 270 4.15 -36.41 -8.67
N ALA A 271 5.32 -36.38 -9.31
CA ALA A 271 6.01 -37.57 -9.80
C ALA A 271 6.74 -38.36 -8.69
N GLN A 272 6.77 -37.87 -7.46
CA GLN A 272 7.32 -38.66 -6.35
C GLN A 272 6.34 -39.79 -6.00
N PRO A 273 6.86 -41.01 -5.73
CA PRO A 273 6.00 -42.12 -5.36
C PRO A 273 5.28 -41.81 -4.05
N ASP A 274 3.97 -42.05 -4.02
CA ASP A 274 3.17 -41.91 -2.81
C ASP A 274 3.55 -42.99 -1.76
N MET A 275 2.90 -42.94 -0.59
CA MET A 275 3.12 -43.93 0.48
C MET A 275 2.83 -45.39 0.05
N ARG A 276 2.16 -45.60 -1.09
CA ARG A 276 1.85 -46.91 -1.68
C ARG A 276 2.75 -47.25 -2.87
N GLY A 277 3.72 -46.40 -3.20
CA GLY A 277 4.62 -46.55 -4.33
C GLY A 277 4.00 -46.21 -5.69
N ALA A 278 2.79 -45.66 -5.72
CA ALA A 278 2.14 -45.22 -6.95
C ALA A 278 2.69 -43.86 -7.37
N VAL A 279 2.99 -43.71 -8.65
CA VAL A 279 3.43 -42.44 -9.25
C VAL A 279 2.31 -41.93 -10.12
N LEU A 280 1.86 -40.70 -9.86
CA LEU A 280 0.92 -40.02 -10.73
C LEU A 280 1.71 -39.35 -11.86
N MET A 281 1.43 -39.77 -13.09
CA MET A 281 2.01 -39.10 -14.26
C MET A 281 1.25 -37.80 -14.50
N ALA A 282 1.98 -36.70 -14.63
CA ALA A 282 1.41 -35.43 -15.07
C ALA A 282 1.42 -35.40 -16.60
N ASP A 283 0.23 -35.45 -17.21
CA ASP A 283 0.05 -35.41 -18.68
C ASP A 283 0.14 -33.96 -19.25
N GLY A 284 0.80 -33.06 -18.51
CA GLY A 284 0.86 -31.63 -18.78
C GLY A 284 -0.07 -30.82 -17.88
N GLY A 285 -0.18 -29.51 -18.17
CA GLY A 285 -0.99 -28.56 -17.38
C GLY A 285 -0.15 -27.56 -16.58
N ASN A 286 -0.83 -26.61 -15.97
CA ASN A 286 -0.25 -25.61 -15.07
C ASN A 286 -0.50 -25.99 -13.61
N PHE A 287 0.35 -25.51 -12.70
CA PHE A 287 0.14 -25.71 -11.27
C PHE A 287 -1.16 -25.03 -10.79
N GLN A 288 -1.83 -25.67 -9.83
CA GLN A 288 -3.04 -25.12 -9.21
C GLN A 288 -2.71 -23.91 -8.32
N SER A 289 -3.58 -22.90 -8.32
CA SER A 289 -3.51 -21.82 -7.33
C SER A 289 -3.57 -22.38 -5.90
N GLY A 290 -2.76 -21.85 -5.00
CA GLY A 290 -2.62 -22.32 -3.63
C GLY A 290 -1.89 -23.65 -3.50
N ILE A 291 -1.03 -24.03 -4.46
CA ILE A 291 -0.25 -25.28 -4.38
C ILE A 291 0.50 -25.42 -3.05
N ALA A 292 1.00 -24.32 -2.47
CA ALA A 292 1.68 -24.33 -1.17
C ALA A 292 0.83 -24.95 -0.04
N GLN A 293 -0.50 -24.85 -0.11
CA GLN A 293 -1.41 -25.43 0.88
C GLN A 293 -1.40 -26.96 0.86
N GLN A 294 -1.05 -27.56 -0.29
CA GLN A 294 -1.00 -29.01 -0.48
C GLN A 294 0.38 -29.59 -0.17
N LEU A 295 1.42 -28.75 -0.13
CA LEU A 295 2.80 -29.18 0.08
C LEU A 295 3.08 -29.58 1.54
N LEU A 296 3.99 -30.54 1.70
CA LEU A 296 4.60 -30.91 2.97
C LEU A 296 5.61 -29.84 3.42
N ARG A 297 6.01 -29.88 4.68
CA ARG A 297 6.96 -28.90 5.27
C ARG A 297 8.28 -28.81 4.49
N GLU A 298 8.84 -29.95 4.09
CA GLU A 298 10.10 -29.99 3.35
C GLU A 298 9.97 -29.38 1.94
N GLU A 299 8.85 -29.62 1.29
CA GLU A 299 8.52 -29.08 -0.03
C GLU A 299 8.25 -27.57 0.02
N LEU A 300 7.62 -27.08 1.09
CA LEU A 300 7.47 -25.64 1.36
C LEU A 300 8.82 -24.96 1.55
N LEU A 301 9.75 -25.58 2.27
CA LEU A 301 11.10 -25.03 2.43
C LEU A 301 11.86 -25.01 1.10
N LYS A 302 11.70 -26.04 0.28
CA LYS A 302 12.27 -26.08 -1.07
C LYS A 302 11.68 -24.99 -1.97
N LEU A 303 10.36 -24.84 -1.96
CA LEU A 303 9.66 -23.76 -2.66
C LEU A 303 10.19 -22.38 -2.24
N HIS A 304 10.33 -22.15 -0.94
CA HIS A 304 10.89 -20.91 -0.42
C HIS A 304 12.32 -20.67 -0.94
N ASN A 305 13.19 -21.67 -0.85
CA ASN A 305 14.57 -21.55 -1.33
C ASN A 305 14.64 -21.24 -2.83
N ASP A 306 13.81 -21.93 -3.62
CA ASP A 306 13.79 -21.85 -5.07
C ASP A 306 13.21 -20.51 -5.56
N PHE A 307 12.14 -19.97 -4.95
CA PHE A 307 11.40 -18.82 -5.48
C PHE A 307 11.47 -17.55 -4.64
N PHE A 308 11.58 -17.66 -3.31
CA PHE A 308 11.32 -16.53 -2.40
C PHE A 308 12.53 -16.14 -1.55
N SER A 309 13.61 -16.92 -1.60
CA SER A 309 14.79 -16.70 -0.78
C SER A 309 15.46 -15.35 -1.08
N PRO A 310 16.15 -14.76 -0.09
CA PRO A 310 16.96 -13.57 -0.31
C PRO A 310 18.03 -13.77 -1.39
N LEU A 311 18.56 -14.99 -1.52
CA LEU A 311 19.53 -15.37 -2.54
C LEU A 311 18.94 -15.30 -3.96
N ALA A 312 17.69 -15.75 -4.13
CA ALA A 312 16.98 -15.56 -5.39
C ALA A 312 16.90 -14.06 -5.72
N GLY A 313 16.55 -13.21 -4.74
CA GLY A 313 16.45 -11.76 -4.93
C GLY A 313 17.76 -11.04 -5.29
N TRP A 314 18.93 -11.65 -5.11
CA TRP A 314 20.23 -11.04 -5.41
C TRP A 314 20.80 -11.43 -6.77
N ASN A 315 20.36 -12.54 -7.34
CA ASN A 315 20.79 -12.99 -8.66
C ASN A 315 19.81 -12.49 -9.71
N LYS A 316 20.25 -11.64 -10.63
CA LYS A 316 19.46 -11.38 -11.84
C LYS A 316 19.36 -12.69 -12.61
N PRO A 317 18.17 -13.10 -13.09
CA PRO A 317 18.09 -14.17 -14.07
C PRO A 317 18.93 -13.76 -15.29
N GLU A 318 19.90 -14.61 -15.67
CA GLU A 318 20.71 -14.45 -16.89
C GLU A 318 19.85 -14.53 -18.16
#